data_AF-A0A7L4P801-F1
#
_entry.id   AF-A0A7L4P801-F1
#
_cell.length_a   1.000
_cell.length_b   1.000
_cell.length_c   1.000
_cell.angle_alpha   90.00
_cell.angle_beta   90.00
_cell.angle_gamma   90.00
#
_symmetry.space_group_name_H-M   'P 1'
#
loop_
_entity.id
_entity.type
_entity.pdbx_description
1 polymer ?
#
loop_
_entity_poly.entity_id
_entity_poly.type
_entity_poly.pdbx_seq_one_letter_code
_entity_poly.pdbx_strand_id
1 'polypeptide(L)'
;MDIFDKPVIEFATKEVVTVGEKEKVLNAMRTMVRLDIRRLPIVRGEKLIGIITMLDILDAIYSWLSDNTSGGSLYSDIYMKNVVEIGTRSVVSVRPHTPISEVISLFLRHNFGSMPIVDEEGRLVGIFTEWDVIKLASQLDFPHRVRDVMTRIIYVLTPYSTIMDVLEGITIYKFRRYPIVNEGGKVVAMLHAKDVLRYFAEDDTVEKVKQGAVEEVVSNYAINIAKSPIFLAKPGDSVMDVIRKMLEYDVGGVPVVNEEGTAVIGMVTEKTLMLLFESY
;
A
#
# COMPACT_ATOMS: atom_id res chain seq x y z
N MET A 1 -27.58 14.38 -8.06
CA MET A 1 -26.35 14.96 -8.63
C MET A 1 -25.30 13.91 -8.42
N ASP A 2 -24.75 13.39 -9.52
CA ASP A 2 -23.86 12.24 -9.47
C ASP A 2 -22.62 12.59 -8.63
N ILE A 3 -22.29 11.77 -7.64
CA ILE A 3 -21.12 11.97 -6.79
C ILE A 3 -19.83 11.96 -7.61
N PHE A 4 -19.86 11.30 -8.77
CA PHE A 4 -18.71 11.14 -9.67
C PHE A 4 -18.35 12.41 -10.46
N ASP A 5 -19.31 13.31 -10.68
CA ASP A 5 -19.07 14.58 -11.36
C ASP A 5 -18.55 15.67 -10.42
N LYS A 6 -18.55 15.41 -9.11
CA LYS A 6 -18.10 16.39 -8.13
C LYS A 6 -16.58 16.60 -8.19
N PRO A 7 -16.10 17.81 -7.86
CA PRO A 7 -14.68 18.10 -7.70
C PRO A 7 -14.00 17.14 -6.71
N VAL A 8 -12.89 16.53 -7.11
CA VAL A 8 -12.11 15.62 -6.25
C VAL A 8 -11.68 16.27 -4.93
N ILE A 9 -11.44 17.58 -4.92
CA ILE A 9 -11.00 18.32 -3.72
C ILE A 9 -12.04 18.33 -2.59
N GLU A 10 -13.32 18.06 -2.88
CA GLU A 10 -14.37 17.93 -1.87
C GLU A 10 -14.21 16.67 -1.01
N PHE A 11 -13.54 15.63 -1.55
CA PHE A 11 -13.38 14.32 -0.92
C PHE A 11 -11.93 13.96 -0.61
N ALA A 12 -10.99 14.84 -0.98
CA ALA A 12 -9.58 14.67 -0.74
C ALA A 12 -9.16 15.11 0.67
N THR A 13 -8.03 14.56 1.13
CA THR A 13 -7.35 15.08 2.33
C THR A 13 -6.64 16.38 1.95
N LYS A 14 -6.97 17.49 2.62
CA LYS A 14 -6.43 18.83 2.35
C LYS A 14 -5.16 19.13 3.14
N GLU A 15 -5.09 18.67 4.38
CA GLU A 15 -3.89 18.76 5.22
C GLU A 15 -2.96 17.59 4.87
N VAL A 16 -2.19 17.78 3.80
CA VAL A 16 -1.30 16.74 3.30
C VAL A 16 0.02 16.75 4.05
N VAL A 17 0.38 15.63 4.65
CA VAL A 17 1.71 15.44 5.24
C VAL A 17 2.72 15.26 4.12
N THR A 18 3.74 16.12 4.08
CA THR A 18 4.76 16.13 3.04
C THR A 18 6.16 15.96 3.62
N VAL A 19 7.12 15.61 2.77
CA VAL A 19 8.56 15.61 3.09
C VAL A 19 9.31 16.58 2.19
N GLY A 20 10.38 17.17 2.73
CA GLY A 20 11.28 18.01 1.94
C GLY A 20 12.18 17.16 1.04
N GLU A 21 12.61 17.69 -0.11
CA GLU A 21 13.42 16.93 -1.08
C GLU A 21 14.72 16.33 -0.53
N LYS A 22 15.29 16.93 0.53
CA LYS A 22 16.52 16.50 1.21
C LYS A 22 16.27 15.67 2.48
N GLU A 23 15.02 15.39 2.80
CA GLU A 23 14.69 14.58 3.96
C GLU A 23 15.17 13.14 3.76
N LYS A 24 15.55 12.48 4.85
CA LYS A 24 16.11 11.13 4.81
C LYS A 24 15.02 10.08 4.69
N VAL A 25 15.30 9.01 3.94
CA VAL A 25 14.37 7.89 3.74
C VAL A 25 13.91 7.29 5.08
N LEU A 26 14.83 7.13 6.05
CA LEU A 26 14.46 6.65 7.39
C LEU A 26 13.42 7.54 8.09
N ASN A 27 13.52 8.86 7.94
CA ASN A 27 12.54 9.79 8.53
C ASN A 27 11.19 9.70 7.82
N ALA A 28 11.20 9.51 6.49
CA ALA A 28 9.99 9.25 5.72
C ALA A 28 9.32 7.94 6.15
N MET A 29 10.08 6.85 6.33
CA MET A 29 9.57 5.57 6.85
C MET A 29 8.91 5.75 8.22
N ARG A 30 9.59 6.40 9.17
CA ARG A 30 9.05 6.68 10.50
C ARG A 30 7.80 7.53 10.46
N THR A 31 7.74 8.52 9.55
CA THR A 31 6.55 9.35 9.35
C THR A 31 5.39 8.53 8.79
N MET A 32 5.63 7.70 7.78
CA MET A 32 4.64 6.77 7.22
C MET A 32 4.07 5.83 8.29
N VAL A 33 4.95 5.22 9.08
CA VAL A 33 4.56 4.28 10.15
C VAL A 33 3.76 4.98 11.26
N ARG A 34 4.24 6.14 11.74
CA ARG A 34 3.61 6.87 12.84
C ARG A 34 2.21 7.36 12.49
N LEU A 35 2.00 7.79 11.24
CA LEU A 35 0.74 8.36 10.78
C LEU A 35 -0.14 7.32 10.06
N ASP A 36 0.32 6.07 9.97
CA ASP A 36 -0.27 4.97 9.17
C ASP A 36 -0.64 5.38 7.74
N ILE A 37 0.24 6.12 7.09
CA ILE A 37 0.10 6.54 5.69
C ILE A 37 1.14 5.84 4.81
N ARG A 38 0.74 5.50 3.59
CA ARG A 38 1.54 4.65 2.68
C ARG A 38 2.45 5.45 1.74
N ARG A 39 2.36 6.78 1.78
CA ARG A 39 2.97 7.68 0.81
C ARG A 39 3.08 9.10 1.34
N LEU A 40 4.10 9.81 0.87
CA LEU A 40 4.42 11.18 1.23
C LEU A 40 4.75 11.96 -0.04
N PRO A 41 3.99 13.01 -0.39
CA PRO A 41 4.40 13.94 -1.42
C PRO A 41 5.72 14.62 -1.04
N ILE A 42 6.62 14.74 -2.02
CA ILE A 42 7.91 15.42 -1.89
C ILE A 42 7.73 16.84 -2.42
N VAL A 43 8.09 17.82 -1.60
CA VAL A 43 7.91 19.25 -1.92
C VAL A 43 9.22 20.04 -1.88
N ARG A 44 9.26 21.10 -2.68
CA ARG A 44 10.24 22.19 -2.58
C ARG A 44 9.49 23.48 -2.29
N GLY A 45 9.52 23.94 -1.04
CA GLY A 45 8.57 24.94 -0.56
C GLY A 45 7.16 24.38 -0.63
N GLU A 46 6.26 25.08 -1.32
CA GLU A 46 4.87 24.62 -1.53
C GLU A 46 4.69 23.78 -2.80
N LYS A 47 5.71 23.71 -3.67
CA LYS A 47 5.60 23.03 -4.97
C LYS A 47 5.79 21.53 -4.83
N LEU A 48 4.87 20.78 -5.41
CA LEU A 48 5.01 19.33 -5.56
C LEU A 48 6.10 19.02 -6.59
N ILE A 49 7.09 18.22 -6.21
CA ILE A 49 8.18 17.80 -7.12
C ILE A 49 8.28 16.27 -7.29
N GLY A 50 7.66 15.51 -6.38
CA GLY A 50 7.81 14.06 -6.31
C GLY A 50 6.81 13.43 -5.35
N ILE A 51 6.82 12.11 -5.28
CA ILE A 51 6.14 11.33 -4.25
C ILE A 51 7.04 10.17 -3.88
N ILE A 52 7.14 9.88 -2.58
CA ILE A 52 7.76 8.66 -2.10
C ILE A 52 6.68 7.79 -1.46
N THR A 53 6.61 6.55 -1.86
CA THR A 53 5.70 5.55 -1.33
C THR A 53 6.50 4.52 -0.54
N MET A 54 5.81 3.80 0.34
CA MET A 54 6.38 2.62 0.98
C MET A 54 6.94 1.61 -0.02
N LEU A 55 6.36 1.52 -1.23
CA LEU A 55 6.80 0.58 -2.25
C LEU A 55 8.12 1.01 -2.86
N ASP A 56 8.31 2.31 -3.13
CA ASP A 56 9.60 2.83 -3.61
C ASP A 56 10.72 2.49 -2.60
N ILE A 57 10.42 2.58 -1.30
CA ILE A 57 11.38 2.27 -0.23
C ILE A 57 11.66 0.76 -0.17
N LEU A 58 10.62 -0.08 -0.16
CA LEU A 58 10.79 -1.54 -0.09
C LEU A 58 11.46 -2.11 -1.35
N ASP A 59 11.15 -1.55 -2.53
CA ASP A 59 11.79 -1.87 -3.80
C ASP A 59 13.28 -1.52 -3.76
N ALA A 60 13.63 -0.32 -3.26
CA ALA A 60 15.02 0.09 -3.10
C ALA A 60 15.80 -0.76 -2.08
N ILE A 61 15.16 -1.19 -0.99
CA ILE A 61 15.74 -2.15 -0.04
C ILE A 61 15.99 -3.50 -0.73
N TYR A 62 15.00 -4.02 -1.46
CA TYR A 62 15.12 -5.29 -2.17
C TYR A 62 16.21 -5.26 -3.25
N SER A 63 16.27 -4.20 -4.08
CA SER A 63 17.31 -4.05 -5.10
C SER A 63 18.71 -4.01 -4.48
N TRP A 64 18.88 -3.32 -3.35
CA TRP A 64 20.16 -3.31 -2.63
C TRP A 64 20.54 -4.72 -2.13
N LEU A 65 19.56 -5.50 -1.66
CA LEU A 65 19.77 -6.87 -1.20
C LEU A 65 20.08 -7.85 -2.35
N SER A 66 19.43 -7.68 -3.52
CA SER A 66 19.58 -8.59 -4.66
C SER A 66 20.89 -8.39 -5.41
N ASP A 67 21.40 -7.15 -5.46
CA ASP A 67 22.54 -6.78 -6.30
C ASP A 67 23.91 -7.02 -5.63
N ASN A 68 23.95 -7.76 -4.50
CA ASN A 68 24.99 -7.71 -3.47
C ASN A 68 26.35 -8.32 -3.87
N THR A 69 26.99 -7.69 -4.86
CA THR A 69 28.36 -7.89 -5.32
C THR A 69 29.34 -6.85 -4.76
N SER A 70 28.92 -6.01 -3.81
CA SER A 70 29.80 -4.96 -3.23
C SER A 70 29.40 -4.66 -1.80
N GLY A 71 30.34 -4.79 -0.86
CA GLY A 71 30.14 -4.62 0.59
C GLY A 71 29.73 -3.21 1.04
N GLY A 72 28.57 -2.76 0.59
CA GLY A 72 27.90 -1.53 1.00
C GLY A 72 27.15 -1.71 2.32
N SER A 73 26.45 -0.66 2.74
CA SER A 73 25.63 -0.67 3.94
C SER A 73 24.23 -0.17 3.60
N LEU A 74 23.22 -1.00 3.83
CA LEU A 74 21.82 -0.62 3.64
C LEU A 74 21.47 0.68 4.39
N TYR A 75 22.11 0.91 5.53
CA TYR A 75 21.94 2.15 6.29
C TYR A 75 22.42 3.39 5.51
N SER A 76 23.65 3.40 5.01
CA SER A 76 24.17 4.54 4.25
C SER A 76 23.53 4.64 2.86
N ASP A 77 23.33 3.50 2.22
CA ASP A 77 23.02 3.42 0.80
C ASP A 77 21.52 3.57 0.52
N ILE A 78 20.66 3.36 1.52
CA ILE A 78 19.21 3.53 1.40
C ILE A 78 18.67 4.44 2.50
N TYR A 79 18.88 4.12 3.78
CA TYR A 79 18.21 4.85 4.88
C TYR A 79 18.62 6.32 4.94
N MET A 80 19.90 6.62 4.67
CA MET A 80 20.48 7.95 4.70
C MET A 80 20.44 8.68 3.35
N LYS A 81 19.89 8.07 2.29
CA LYS A 81 19.61 8.77 1.03
C LYS A 81 18.50 9.79 1.21
N ASN A 82 18.49 10.79 0.34
CA ASN A 82 17.39 11.74 0.30
C ASN A 82 16.19 11.09 -0.39
N VAL A 83 14.98 11.41 0.08
CA VAL A 83 13.73 10.86 -0.47
C VAL A 83 13.59 11.09 -1.98
N VAL A 84 14.13 12.19 -2.53
CA VAL A 84 14.08 12.52 -3.96
C VAL A 84 14.96 11.62 -4.84
N GLU A 85 15.85 10.83 -4.23
CA GLU A 85 16.72 9.88 -4.92
C GLU A 85 16.03 8.52 -5.12
N ILE A 86 15.02 8.21 -4.30
CA ILE A 86 14.29 6.93 -4.33
C ILE A 86 12.85 7.14 -4.82
N GLY A 87 12.21 8.22 -4.40
CA GLY A 87 10.83 8.53 -4.77
C GLY A 87 10.67 8.83 -6.26
N THR A 88 9.45 8.62 -6.75
CA THR A 88 9.06 8.94 -8.12
C THR A 88 9.06 10.45 -8.34
N ARG A 89 9.81 10.90 -9.34
CA ARG A 89 9.83 12.30 -9.80
C ARG A 89 8.74 12.53 -10.86
N SER A 90 8.32 13.78 -11.02
CA SER A 90 7.31 14.16 -12.03
C SER A 90 5.99 13.40 -11.86
N VAL A 91 5.36 13.60 -10.70
CA VAL A 91 4.15 12.87 -10.31
C VAL A 91 2.95 13.35 -11.13
N VAL A 92 2.20 12.40 -11.67
CA VAL A 92 0.89 12.68 -12.25
C VAL A 92 0.01 13.26 -11.15
N SER A 93 -0.53 14.44 -11.39
CA SER A 93 -1.39 15.16 -10.46
C SER A 93 -2.58 15.74 -11.20
N VAL A 94 -3.63 16.09 -10.45
CA VAL A 94 -4.88 16.63 -11.01
C VAL A 94 -5.18 18.00 -10.43
N ARG A 95 -6.11 18.72 -11.06
CA ARG A 95 -6.61 20.01 -10.57
C ARG A 95 -7.70 19.82 -9.51
N PRO A 96 -7.94 20.80 -8.61
CA PRO A 96 -8.99 20.69 -7.59
C PRO A 96 -10.39 20.38 -8.14
N HIS A 97 -10.69 20.92 -9.32
CA HIS A 97 -11.99 20.80 -10.00
C HIS A 97 -12.13 19.52 -10.84
N THR A 98 -11.09 18.68 -10.90
CA THR A 98 -11.13 17.44 -11.69
C THR A 98 -12.22 16.52 -11.13
N PRO A 99 -13.13 16.00 -11.98
CA PRO A 99 -14.18 15.08 -11.52
C PRO A 99 -13.60 13.80 -10.89
N ILE A 100 -14.30 13.26 -9.89
CA ILE A 100 -13.89 12.01 -9.24
C ILE A 100 -13.84 10.84 -10.24
N SER A 101 -14.78 10.77 -11.18
CA SER A 101 -14.80 9.76 -12.25
C SER A 101 -13.49 9.70 -13.03
N GLU A 102 -12.94 10.86 -13.38
CA GLU A 102 -11.68 10.98 -14.09
C GLU A 102 -10.51 10.47 -13.23
N VAL A 103 -10.49 10.80 -11.93
CA VAL A 103 -9.45 10.33 -11.00
C VAL A 103 -9.53 8.81 -10.78
N ILE A 104 -10.72 8.23 -10.65
CA ILE A 104 -10.91 6.77 -10.58
C ILE A 104 -10.43 6.11 -11.86
N SER A 105 -10.73 6.67 -13.03
CA SER A 105 -10.24 6.17 -14.31
C SER A 105 -8.70 6.19 -14.38
N LEU A 106 -8.06 7.23 -13.84
CA LEU A 106 -6.59 7.29 -13.74
C LEU A 106 -6.03 6.21 -12.81
N PHE A 107 -6.68 5.92 -11.67
CA PHE A 107 -6.28 4.83 -10.77
C PHE A 107 -6.33 3.48 -11.48
N LEU A 108 -7.42 3.19 -12.19
CA LEU A 108 -7.61 1.92 -12.90
C LEU A 108 -6.63 1.76 -14.06
N ARG A 109 -6.45 2.80 -14.90
CA ARG A 109 -5.59 2.73 -16.10
C ARG A 109 -4.09 2.70 -15.79
N HIS A 110 -3.65 3.42 -14.76
CA HIS A 110 -2.22 3.59 -14.48
C HIS A 110 -1.76 2.87 -13.20
N ASN A 111 -2.65 2.12 -12.54
CA ASN A 111 -2.38 1.41 -11.29
C ASN A 111 -1.85 2.35 -10.18
N PHE A 112 -2.31 3.61 -10.20
CA PHE A 112 -1.98 4.59 -9.18
C PHE A 112 -2.83 4.37 -7.95
N GLY A 113 -2.20 4.42 -6.77
CA GLY A 113 -2.94 4.30 -5.52
C GLY A 113 -3.39 5.64 -4.91
N SER A 114 -2.96 6.75 -5.51
CA SER A 114 -3.25 8.11 -5.04
C SER A 114 -2.97 9.13 -6.13
N MET A 115 -3.64 10.27 -6.02
CA MET A 115 -3.47 11.43 -6.87
C MET A 115 -3.22 12.67 -6.01
N PRO A 116 -2.01 13.24 -6.05
CA PRO A 116 -1.79 14.59 -5.56
C PRO A 116 -2.64 15.59 -6.34
N ILE A 117 -3.15 16.60 -5.65
CA ILE A 117 -3.96 17.67 -6.23
C ILE A 117 -3.16 18.96 -6.14
N VAL A 118 -3.00 19.65 -7.27
CA VAL A 118 -2.19 20.87 -7.37
C VAL A 118 -2.95 22.03 -8.00
N ASP A 119 -2.76 23.23 -7.45
CA ASP A 119 -3.32 24.47 -8.00
C ASP A 119 -2.61 24.92 -9.29
N GLU A 120 -3.14 25.97 -9.94
CA GLU A 120 -2.61 26.56 -11.19
C GLU A 120 -1.09 26.75 -11.14
N GLU A 121 -0.56 27.21 -10.00
CA GLU A 121 0.87 27.46 -9.84
C GLU A 121 1.69 26.19 -9.58
N GLY A 122 1.07 25.04 -9.30
CA GLY A 122 1.71 23.76 -9.00
C GLY A 122 1.97 23.52 -7.51
N ARG A 123 1.28 24.23 -6.62
CA ARG A 123 1.34 24.00 -5.18
C ARG A 123 0.43 22.84 -4.80
N LEU A 124 0.89 22.01 -3.87
CA LEU A 124 0.10 20.89 -3.36
C LEU A 124 -1.04 21.42 -2.47
N VAL A 125 -2.29 21.10 -2.82
CA VAL A 125 -3.49 21.55 -2.10
C VAL A 125 -4.34 20.39 -1.58
N GLY A 126 -4.01 19.15 -1.95
CA GLY A 126 -4.69 17.97 -1.44
C GLY A 126 -4.09 16.66 -1.96
N ILE A 127 -4.55 15.55 -1.41
CA ILE A 127 -4.28 14.20 -1.93
C ILE A 127 -5.55 13.37 -1.84
N PHE A 128 -5.85 12.65 -2.93
CA PHE A 128 -6.95 11.70 -3.00
C PHE A 128 -6.38 10.29 -3.19
N THR A 129 -6.96 9.28 -2.54
CA THR A 129 -6.40 7.92 -2.52
C THR A 129 -7.45 6.87 -2.87
N GLU A 130 -7.01 5.65 -3.19
CA GLU A 130 -7.92 4.49 -3.32
C GLU A 130 -8.80 4.32 -2.07
N TRP A 131 -8.27 4.63 -0.88
CA TRP A 131 -9.02 4.56 0.37
C TRP A 131 -10.20 5.53 0.42
N ASP A 132 -10.04 6.72 -0.17
CA ASP A 132 -11.12 7.69 -0.28
C ASP A 132 -12.21 7.22 -1.25
N VAL A 133 -11.83 6.49 -2.32
CA VAL A 133 -12.79 5.79 -3.19
C VAL A 133 -13.57 4.72 -2.43
N ILE A 134 -12.93 3.96 -1.54
CA ILE A 134 -13.63 2.96 -0.71
C ILE A 134 -14.60 3.62 0.28
N LYS A 135 -14.24 4.77 0.86
CA LYS A 135 -15.16 5.55 1.69
C LYS A 135 -16.38 6.01 0.89
N LEU A 136 -16.19 6.49 -0.35
CA LEU A 136 -17.28 6.82 -1.26
C LEU A 136 -18.15 5.59 -1.58
N ALA A 137 -17.51 4.46 -1.89
CA ALA A 137 -18.20 3.20 -2.19
C ALA A 137 -19.13 2.75 -1.06
N SER A 138 -18.74 3.00 0.20
CA SER A 138 -19.56 2.63 1.37
C SER A 138 -20.89 3.38 1.49
N GLN A 139 -21.05 4.50 0.77
CA GLN A 139 -22.26 5.32 0.73
C GLN A 139 -23.18 4.97 -0.45
N LEU A 140 -22.74 4.07 -1.33
CA LEU A 140 -23.48 3.60 -2.49
C LEU A 140 -24.08 2.22 -2.20
N ASP A 141 -24.89 1.71 -3.13
CA ASP A 141 -25.44 0.35 -3.05
C ASP A 141 -24.98 -0.48 -4.23
N PHE A 142 -24.04 -1.40 -3.96
CA PHE A 142 -23.51 -2.33 -4.94
C PHE A 142 -24.12 -3.72 -4.72
N PRO A 143 -24.99 -4.22 -5.62
CA PRO A 143 -25.67 -5.52 -5.44
C PRO A 143 -24.76 -6.74 -5.73
N HIS A 144 -23.44 -6.54 -5.72
CA HIS A 144 -22.44 -7.55 -6.08
C HIS A 144 -22.04 -8.43 -4.90
N ARG A 145 -21.60 -9.63 -5.22
CA ARG A 145 -21.00 -10.57 -4.28
C ARG A 145 -19.49 -10.56 -4.41
N VAL A 146 -18.80 -10.99 -3.36
CA VAL A 146 -17.33 -11.09 -3.35
C VAL A 146 -16.79 -11.86 -4.55
N ARG A 147 -17.48 -12.94 -4.97
CA ARG A 147 -17.09 -13.74 -6.16
C ARG A 147 -17.03 -12.94 -7.47
N ASP A 148 -17.77 -11.83 -7.55
CA ASP A 148 -17.90 -11.02 -8.76
C ASP A 148 -16.70 -10.07 -8.93
N VAL A 149 -16.01 -9.74 -7.83
CA VAL A 149 -14.91 -8.77 -7.80
C VAL A 149 -13.55 -9.37 -7.42
N MET A 150 -13.52 -10.50 -6.70
CA MET A 150 -12.28 -11.06 -6.16
C MET A 150 -11.28 -11.43 -7.27
N THR A 151 -9.97 -11.26 -7.00
CA THR A 151 -8.95 -11.92 -7.80
C THR A 151 -8.87 -13.39 -7.43
N ARG A 152 -8.60 -14.25 -8.42
CA ARG A 152 -8.37 -15.70 -8.19
C ARG A 152 -6.88 -16.05 -8.06
N ILE A 153 -6.01 -15.14 -8.51
CA ILE A 153 -4.56 -15.27 -8.34
C ILE A 153 -4.21 -14.68 -6.98
N ILE A 154 -3.65 -15.51 -6.12
CA ILE A 154 -3.25 -15.14 -4.76
C ILE A 154 -1.87 -15.73 -4.53
N TYR A 155 -1.00 -14.91 -3.98
CA TYR A 155 0.26 -15.36 -3.43
C TYR A 155 0.10 -15.52 -1.93
N VAL A 156 0.33 -16.72 -1.43
CA VAL A 156 0.28 -17.04 0.00
C VAL A 156 1.68 -17.31 0.51
N LEU A 157 1.90 -17.01 1.78
CA LEU A 157 3.14 -17.37 2.50
C LEU A 157 2.88 -18.56 3.40
N THR A 158 3.94 -19.24 3.83
CA THR A 158 3.87 -20.26 4.88
C THR A 158 4.44 -19.68 6.18
N PRO A 159 4.26 -20.34 7.34
CA PRO A 159 4.87 -19.89 8.60
C PRO A 159 6.41 -19.87 8.55
N TYR A 160 7.01 -20.54 7.57
CA TYR A 160 8.45 -20.62 7.34
C TYR A 160 8.97 -19.58 6.34
N SER A 161 8.08 -18.82 5.69
CA SER A 161 8.50 -17.75 4.78
C SER A 161 9.20 -16.64 5.55
N THR A 162 10.25 -16.10 4.95
CA THR A 162 11.14 -15.07 5.50
C THR A 162 10.75 -13.66 5.04
N ILE A 163 11.34 -12.63 5.64
CA ILE A 163 11.17 -11.25 5.15
C ILE A 163 11.68 -11.10 3.71
N MET A 164 12.73 -11.82 3.33
CA MET A 164 13.24 -11.81 1.96
C MET A 164 12.19 -12.31 0.95
N ASP A 165 11.47 -13.39 1.28
CA ASP A 165 10.38 -13.91 0.42
C ASP A 165 9.26 -12.86 0.25
N VAL A 166 8.96 -12.10 1.31
CA VAL A 166 7.97 -11.02 1.25
C VAL A 166 8.47 -9.87 0.37
N LEU A 167 9.73 -9.45 0.52
CA LEU A 167 10.32 -8.38 -0.28
C LEU A 167 10.35 -8.74 -1.76
N GLU A 168 10.72 -9.98 -2.09
CA GLU A 168 10.64 -10.51 -3.45
C GLU A 168 9.19 -10.47 -3.95
N GLY A 169 8.25 -10.92 -3.14
CA GLY A 169 6.83 -10.88 -3.50
C GLY A 169 6.31 -9.47 -3.79
N ILE A 170 6.75 -8.48 -3.02
CA ILE A 170 6.33 -7.09 -3.17
C ILE A 170 6.95 -6.50 -4.44
N THR A 171 8.22 -6.81 -4.69
CA THR A 171 9.02 -6.17 -5.73
C THR A 171 8.85 -6.84 -7.08
N ILE A 172 8.86 -8.17 -7.14
CA ILE A 172 8.79 -8.95 -8.38
C ILE A 172 7.35 -9.25 -8.76
N TYR A 173 6.59 -9.86 -7.84
CA TYR A 173 5.23 -10.31 -8.13
C TYR A 173 4.17 -9.21 -7.88
N LYS A 174 4.58 -8.05 -7.34
CA LYS A 174 3.74 -6.87 -7.08
C LYS A 174 2.53 -7.14 -6.18
N PHE A 175 2.60 -8.17 -5.34
CA PHE A 175 1.61 -8.42 -4.29
C PHE A 175 1.92 -7.56 -3.05
N ARG A 176 0.90 -7.10 -2.33
CA ARG A 176 1.09 -6.18 -1.19
C ARG A 176 0.51 -6.74 0.11
N ARG A 177 -0.14 -7.90 0.02
CA ARG A 177 -1.00 -8.50 1.05
C ARG A 177 -0.86 -10.00 0.95
N TYR A 178 -0.47 -10.62 2.04
CA TYR A 178 -0.04 -12.00 2.11
C TYR A 178 -0.81 -12.70 3.21
N PRO A 179 -1.78 -13.55 2.85
CA PRO A 179 -2.29 -14.56 3.75
C PRO A 179 -1.16 -15.54 4.05
N ILE A 180 -0.87 -15.73 5.32
CA ILE A 180 0.04 -16.78 5.79
C ILE A 180 -0.82 -18.00 6.11
N VAL A 181 -0.59 -19.10 5.42
CA VAL A 181 -1.39 -20.33 5.53
C VAL A 181 -0.58 -21.46 6.15
N ASN A 182 -1.21 -22.29 6.98
CA ASN A 182 -0.58 -23.52 7.48
C ASN A 182 -0.59 -24.64 6.42
N GLU A 183 -0.02 -25.80 6.76
CA GLU A 183 0.02 -26.99 5.88
C GLU A 183 -1.37 -27.47 5.42
N GLY A 184 -2.42 -27.18 6.20
CA GLY A 184 -3.81 -27.49 5.88
C GLY A 184 -4.52 -26.45 5.01
N GLY A 185 -3.83 -25.39 4.57
CA GLY A 185 -4.39 -24.33 3.72
C GLY A 185 -5.15 -23.22 4.48
N LYS A 186 -5.24 -23.31 5.81
CA LYS A 186 -5.96 -22.34 6.64
C LYS A 186 -5.11 -21.09 6.88
N VAL A 187 -5.71 -19.91 6.73
CA VAL A 187 -5.08 -18.63 7.09
C VAL A 187 -4.85 -18.57 8.59
N VAL A 188 -3.59 -18.42 8.99
CA VAL A 188 -3.15 -18.29 10.39
C VAL A 188 -2.66 -16.88 10.74
N ALA A 189 -2.26 -16.09 9.74
CA ALA A 189 -1.88 -14.70 9.92
C ALA A 189 -2.06 -13.91 8.61
N MET A 190 -2.10 -12.59 8.73
CA MET A 190 -2.11 -11.67 7.60
C MET A 190 -0.90 -10.75 7.71
N LEU A 191 -0.17 -10.61 6.61
CA LEU A 191 0.94 -9.68 6.49
C LEU A 191 0.69 -8.73 5.33
N HIS A 192 0.74 -7.44 5.62
CA HIS A 192 0.68 -6.40 4.60
C HIS A 192 2.04 -5.75 4.42
N ALA A 193 2.29 -5.13 3.26
CA ALA A 193 3.52 -4.38 3.03
C ALA A 193 3.80 -3.32 4.12
N LYS A 194 2.75 -2.82 4.81
CA LYS A 194 2.89 -1.82 5.89
C LYS A 194 3.56 -2.42 7.13
N ASP A 195 3.40 -3.71 7.33
CA ASP A 195 4.05 -4.46 8.40
C ASP A 195 5.55 -4.61 8.13
N VAL A 196 5.94 -4.83 6.87
CA VAL A 196 7.35 -4.88 6.43
C VAL A 196 8.02 -3.52 6.60
N LEU A 197 7.38 -2.45 6.11
CA LEU A 197 7.91 -1.08 6.30
C LEU A 197 8.08 -0.74 7.78
N ARG A 198 7.09 -1.12 8.61
CA ARG A 198 7.15 -0.95 10.07
C ARG A 198 8.34 -1.69 10.65
N TYR A 199 8.53 -2.96 10.30
CA TYR A 199 9.66 -3.76 10.74
C TYR A 199 11.01 -3.13 10.40
N PHE A 200 11.20 -2.62 9.17
CA PHE A 200 12.43 -1.93 8.78
C PHE A 200 12.63 -0.57 9.46
N ALA A 201 11.55 0.07 9.94
CA ALA A 201 11.60 1.34 10.65
C ALA A 201 11.76 1.22 12.18
N GLU A 202 11.60 0.01 12.74
CA GLU A 202 11.76 -0.27 14.18
C GLU A 202 13.21 -0.02 14.61
N ASP A 203 13.40 0.59 15.79
CA ASP A 203 14.72 1.02 16.25
C ASP A 203 15.72 -0.13 16.35
N ASP A 204 15.27 -1.31 16.80
CA ASP A 204 16.09 -2.53 16.87
C ASP A 204 16.55 -2.97 15.48
N THR A 205 15.66 -2.94 14.48
CA THR A 205 16.00 -3.29 13.10
C THR A 205 16.96 -2.27 12.50
N VAL A 206 16.72 -0.97 12.72
CA VAL A 206 17.61 0.11 12.29
C VAL A 206 19.02 -0.08 12.87
N GLU A 207 19.12 -0.49 14.14
CA GLU A 207 20.41 -0.73 14.80
C GLU A 207 21.13 -1.95 14.23
N LYS A 208 20.43 -3.07 14.00
CA LYS A 208 21.00 -4.24 13.30
C LYS A 208 21.50 -3.89 11.90
N VAL A 209 20.72 -3.09 11.16
CA VAL A 209 21.08 -2.62 9.82
C VAL A 209 22.35 -1.76 9.84
N LYS A 210 22.50 -0.86 10.82
CA LYS A 210 23.74 -0.07 11.01
C LYS A 210 24.96 -0.94 11.31
N GLN A 211 24.76 -2.01 12.09
CA GLN A 211 25.83 -2.95 12.47
C GLN A 211 26.18 -3.94 11.34
N GLY A 212 25.48 -3.87 10.20
CA GLY A 212 25.70 -4.77 9.06
C GLY A 212 25.04 -6.15 9.21
N ALA A 213 24.21 -6.34 10.25
CA ALA A 213 23.47 -7.59 10.48
C ALA A 213 22.19 -7.69 9.63
N VAL A 214 22.27 -7.27 8.36
CA VAL A 214 21.12 -7.24 7.44
C VAL A 214 20.61 -8.65 7.13
N GLU A 215 21.51 -9.63 7.06
CA GLU A 215 21.14 -11.03 6.85
C GLU A 215 20.19 -11.56 7.94
N GLU A 216 20.45 -11.21 9.20
CA GLU A 216 19.58 -11.58 10.33
C GLU A 216 18.19 -10.94 10.21
N VAL A 217 18.13 -9.71 9.72
CA VAL A 217 16.87 -8.97 9.52
C VAL A 217 16.03 -9.63 8.43
N VAL A 218 16.62 -9.98 7.28
CA VAL A 218 15.87 -10.50 6.14
C VAL A 218 15.54 -12.00 6.27
N SER A 219 16.33 -12.75 7.04
CA SER A 219 16.08 -14.15 7.36
C SER A 219 15.04 -14.36 8.47
N ASN A 220 14.59 -13.30 9.15
CA ASN A 220 13.52 -13.40 10.14
C ASN A 220 12.23 -13.92 9.48
N TYR A 221 11.44 -14.72 10.22
CA TYR A 221 10.18 -15.22 9.68
C TYR A 221 9.13 -14.12 9.57
N ALA A 222 8.47 -14.07 8.41
CA ALA A 222 7.44 -13.11 8.09
C ALA A 222 6.28 -13.13 9.08
N ILE A 223 5.93 -14.31 9.60
CA ILE A 223 4.86 -14.46 10.61
C ILE A 223 5.16 -13.69 11.90
N ASN A 224 6.43 -13.46 12.25
CA ASN A 224 6.81 -12.73 13.48
C ASN A 224 6.46 -11.23 13.41
N ILE A 225 6.31 -10.68 12.20
CA ILE A 225 5.98 -9.27 11.99
C ILE A 225 4.54 -9.06 11.50
N ALA A 226 3.80 -10.15 11.26
CA ALA A 226 2.45 -10.15 10.75
C ALA A 226 1.46 -9.58 11.78
N LYS A 227 1.30 -8.26 11.78
CA LYS A 227 0.47 -7.50 12.74
C LYS A 227 -0.92 -7.17 12.18
N SER A 228 -1.20 -7.47 10.91
CA SER A 228 -2.48 -7.15 10.28
C SER A 228 -3.60 -8.09 10.77
N PRO A 229 -4.81 -7.56 11.02
CA PRO A 229 -5.92 -8.38 11.53
C PRO A 229 -6.38 -9.39 10.47
N ILE A 230 -6.82 -10.56 10.94
CA ILE A 230 -7.38 -11.59 10.07
C ILE A 230 -8.87 -11.31 9.89
N PHE A 231 -9.20 -10.74 8.74
CA PHE A 231 -10.58 -10.66 8.25
C PHE A 231 -10.68 -11.55 7.01
N LEU A 232 -11.58 -12.54 7.03
CA LEU A 232 -11.83 -13.46 5.92
C LEU A 232 -13.19 -13.16 5.30
N ALA A 233 -13.28 -13.28 3.98
CA ALA A 233 -14.53 -13.24 3.23
C ALA A 233 -14.81 -14.59 2.55
N LYS A 234 -16.06 -14.82 2.17
CA LYS A 234 -16.50 -15.95 1.35
C LYS A 234 -17.06 -15.48 0.01
N PRO A 235 -17.05 -16.30 -1.06
CA PRO A 235 -17.60 -15.93 -2.38
C PRO A 235 -19.06 -15.50 -2.36
N GLY A 236 -19.84 -15.99 -1.40
CA GLY A 236 -21.23 -15.63 -1.18
C GLY A 236 -21.44 -14.27 -0.51
N ASP A 237 -20.45 -13.72 0.18
CA ASP A 237 -20.61 -12.51 1.00
C ASP A 237 -20.95 -11.29 0.14
N SER A 238 -21.68 -10.35 0.75
CA SER A 238 -21.97 -9.06 0.14
C SER A 238 -20.70 -8.22 0.04
N VAL A 239 -20.47 -7.62 -1.13
CA VAL A 239 -19.37 -6.66 -1.32
C VAL A 239 -19.51 -5.47 -0.36
N MET A 240 -20.74 -5.03 -0.09
CA MET A 240 -20.98 -3.91 0.84
C MET A 240 -20.55 -4.25 2.27
N ASP A 241 -20.76 -5.48 2.73
CA ASP A 241 -20.32 -5.90 4.06
C ASP A 241 -18.79 -5.99 4.14
N VAL A 242 -18.13 -6.44 3.06
CA VAL A 242 -16.67 -6.43 2.96
C VAL A 242 -16.13 -5.01 2.98
N ILE A 243 -16.71 -4.07 2.22
CA ILE A 243 -16.32 -2.65 2.23
C ILE A 243 -16.41 -2.08 3.65
N ARG A 244 -17.53 -2.29 4.35
CA ARG A 244 -17.72 -1.77 5.72
C ARG A 244 -16.68 -2.33 6.68
N LYS A 245 -16.44 -3.64 6.64
CA LYS A 245 -15.42 -4.28 7.49
C LYS A 245 -14.00 -3.87 7.12
N MET A 246 -13.72 -3.65 5.83
CA MET A 246 -12.42 -3.10 5.40
C MET A 246 -12.17 -1.74 6.06
N LEU A 247 -13.17 -0.84 6.03
CA LEU A 247 -13.11 0.47 6.68
C LEU A 247 -13.00 0.36 8.21
N GLU A 248 -13.77 -0.53 8.83
CA GLU A 248 -13.75 -0.77 10.29
C GLU A 248 -12.39 -1.24 10.79
N TYR A 249 -11.76 -2.18 10.08
CA TYR A 249 -10.48 -2.78 10.47
C TYR A 249 -9.24 -2.11 9.84
N ASP A 250 -9.42 -1.02 9.09
CA ASP A 250 -8.36 -0.34 8.32
C ASP A 250 -7.51 -1.32 7.48
N VAL A 251 -8.19 -2.21 6.74
CA VAL A 251 -7.53 -3.19 5.87
C VAL A 251 -7.83 -2.90 4.41
N GLY A 252 -6.76 -2.76 3.62
CA GLY A 252 -6.87 -2.54 2.17
C GLY A 252 -7.07 -3.82 1.34
N GLY A 253 -7.19 -4.97 1.98
CA GLY A 253 -7.55 -6.22 1.31
C GLY A 253 -7.86 -7.37 2.27
N VAL A 254 -8.61 -8.34 1.76
CA VAL A 254 -9.32 -9.37 2.51
C VAL A 254 -9.19 -10.69 1.76
N PRO A 255 -8.52 -11.71 2.32
CA PRO A 255 -8.49 -13.04 1.72
C PRO A 255 -9.90 -13.62 1.63
N VAL A 256 -10.18 -14.23 0.48
CA VAL A 256 -11.41 -14.98 0.25
C VAL A 256 -11.09 -16.46 0.43
N VAL A 257 -11.81 -17.12 1.33
CA VAL A 257 -11.70 -18.57 1.56
C VAL A 257 -12.89 -19.30 0.93
N ASN A 258 -12.72 -20.59 0.64
CA ASN A 258 -13.84 -21.42 0.21
C ASN A 258 -14.96 -21.47 1.28
N GLU A 259 -16.14 -22.00 0.92
CA GLU A 259 -17.30 -22.03 1.82
C GLU A 259 -17.01 -22.74 3.15
N GLU A 260 -16.12 -23.73 3.13
CA GLU A 260 -15.66 -24.49 4.29
C GLU A 260 -14.65 -23.71 5.16
N GLY A 261 -14.03 -22.64 4.64
CA GLY A 261 -12.99 -21.87 5.32
C GLY A 261 -11.64 -22.59 5.41
N THR A 262 -11.42 -23.60 4.58
CA THR A 262 -10.25 -24.50 4.60
C THR A 262 -9.16 -24.09 3.63
N ALA A 263 -9.47 -23.32 2.58
CA ALA A 263 -8.51 -22.90 1.58
C ALA A 263 -8.74 -21.46 1.13
N VAL A 264 -7.65 -20.72 0.90
CA VAL A 264 -7.66 -19.39 0.28
C VAL A 264 -7.85 -19.55 -1.23
N ILE A 265 -8.91 -18.94 -1.77
CA ILE A 265 -9.35 -19.07 -3.17
C ILE A 265 -9.51 -17.74 -3.89
N GLY A 266 -9.49 -16.62 -3.15
CA GLY A 266 -9.39 -15.30 -3.76
C GLY A 266 -8.81 -14.24 -2.82
N MET A 267 -8.78 -13.00 -3.33
CA MET A 267 -8.51 -11.80 -2.53
C MET A 267 -9.42 -10.67 -3.04
N VAL A 268 -9.99 -9.92 -2.11
CA VAL A 268 -10.60 -8.61 -2.39
C VAL A 268 -9.63 -7.54 -1.95
N THR A 269 -9.45 -6.49 -2.74
CA THR A 269 -8.59 -5.34 -2.43
C THR A 269 -9.29 -4.04 -2.80
N GLU A 270 -8.74 -2.91 -2.36
CA GLU A 270 -9.18 -1.58 -2.82
C GLU A 270 -9.33 -1.55 -4.36
N LYS A 271 -8.32 -2.07 -5.09
CA LYS A 271 -8.32 -2.12 -6.55
C LYS A 271 -9.44 -2.96 -7.15
N THR A 272 -9.73 -4.13 -6.60
CA THR A 272 -10.83 -4.96 -7.13
C THR A 272 -12.19 -4.32 -6.88
N LEU A 273 -12.34 -3.62 -5.75
CA LEU A 273 -13.57 -2.89 -5.44
C LEU A 273 -13.74 -1.65 -6.31
N MET A 274 -12.64 -1.05 -6.80
CA MET A 274 -12.74 0.05 -7.77
C MET A 274 -13.32 -0.40 -9.13
N LEU A 275 -13.25 -1.68 -9.49
CA LEU A 275 -13.87 -2.19 -10.73
C LEU A 275 -15.40 -2.05 -10.72
N LEU A 276 -16.01 -1.94 -9.54
CA LEU A 276 -17.44 -1.67 -9.39
C LEU A 276 -17.86 -0.35 -10.05
N PHE A 277 -16.94 0.60 -10.15
CA PHE A 277 -17.16 1.92 -10.73
C PHE A 277 -16.98 1.94 -12.26
N GLU A 278 -16.48 0.87 -12.90
CA GLU A 278 -16.43 0.80 -14.37
C GLU A 278 -17.82 0.65 -15.00
N SER A 279 -18.79 0.20 -14.21
CA SER A 279 -20.18 -0.02 -14.64
C SER A 279 -21.13 1.12 -14.26
N TYR A 280 -20.63 2.19 -13.64
CA TYR A 280 -21.38 3.35 -13.17
C TYR A 280 -21.10 4.60 -14.01
#